data_AF-A0A1I9G9C1-F1
#
_entry.id   AF-A0A1I9G9C1-F1
#
_cell.length_a   1.000
_cell.length_b   1.000
_cell.length_c   1.000
_cell.angle_alpha   90.00
_cell.angle_beta   90.00
_cell.angle_gamma   90.00
#
_symmetry.space_group_name_H-M   'P 1'
#
loop_
_entity.id
_entity.type
_entity.pdbx_description
1 polymer ?
#
loop_
_entity_poly.entity_id
_entity_poly.type
_entity_poly.pdbx_seq_one_letter_code
_entity_poly.pdbx_strand_id
1 'polypeptide(L)'
;EDSVREARYFNAMEQKERFENYLTNTMEIKDCNVVKCTQCNYTSHKQSELCKQLNHTVKQCKANKRFFRCKQCHRRTVSYERLPTVPCTQCGCNDFQRVAMKDERRVKLAQENLLLRGEERKYVNC
;
A
#
# COMPACT_ATOMS: atom_id res chain seq x y z
N GLU A 1 32.57 -11.18 21.32
CA GLU A 1 31.25 -10.57 21.56
C GLU A 1 30.75 -9.77 20.36
N ASP A 2 31.63 -9.05 19.65
CA ASP A 2 31.26 -8.26 18.46
C ASP A 2 30.66 -9.09 17.32
N SER A 3 31.19 -10.27 17.03
CA SER A 3 30.65 -11.16 15.99
C SER A 3 29.19 -11.59 16.26
N VAL A 4 28.81 -11.77 17.53
CA VAL A 4 27.42 -12.12 17.91
C VAL A 4 26.49 -10.93 17.73
N ARG A 5 26.96 -9.72 18.06
CA ARG A 5 26.22 -8.46 17.86
C ARG A 5 26.01 -8.19 16.38
N GLU A 6 27.05 -8.39 15.58
CA GLU A 6 27.03 -8.23 14.13
C GLU A 6 26.06 -9.21 13.46
N ALA A 7 26.11 -10.50 13.84
CA ALA A 7 25.18 -11.50 13.33
C ALA A 7 23.71 -11.17 13.66
N ARG A 8 23.41 -10.69 14.87
CA ARG A 8 22.06 -10.25 15.25
C ARG A 8 21.59 -9.06 14.41
N TYR A 9 22.47 -8.08 14.20
CA TYR A 9 22.16 -6.91 13.39
C TYR A 9 21.85 -7.29 11.93
N PHE A 10 22.71 -8.09 11.29
CA PHE A 10 22.49 -8.50 9.90
C PHE A 10 21.26 -9.38 9.74
N ASN A 11 20.99 -10.29 10.68
CA ASN A 11 19.78 -11.11 10.63
C ASN A 11 18.51 -10.25 10.74
N ALA A 12 18.49 -9.25 11.62
CA ALA A 12 17.37 -8.33 11.71
C ALA A 12 17.17 -7.50 10.43
N MET A 13 18.27 -7.04 9.81
CA MET A 13 18.24 -6.32 8.54
C MET A 13 17.72 -7.20 7.40
N GLU A 14 18.22 -8.43 7.30
CA GLU A 14 17.79 -9.37 6.26
C GLU A 14 16.30 -9.69 6.37
N GLN A 15 15.79 -9.92 7.58
CA GLN A 15 14.35 -10.14 7.79
C GLN A 15 13.51 -8.94 7.36
N LYS A 16 13.99 -7.72 7.65
CA LYS A 16 13.32 -6.49 7.24
C LYS A 16 13.31 -6.34 5.72
N GLU A 17 14.43 -6.57 5.06
CA GLU A 17 14.55 -6.50 3.60
C GLU A 17 13.67 -7.54 2.90
N ARG A 18 13.67 -8.79 3.39
CA ARG A 18 12.79 -9.85 2.88
C ARG A 18 11.32 -9.43 2.94
N PHE A 19 10.89 -8.84 4.06
CA PHE A 19 9.52 -8.38 4.22
C PHE A 19 9.21 -7.17 3.32
N GLU A 20 10.10 -6.19 3.23
CA GLU A 20 9.92 -5.04 2.33
C GLU A 20 9.80 -5.47 0.87
N ASN A 21 10.68 -6.36 0.41
CA ASN A 21 10.65 -6.95 -0.93
C ASN A 21 9.35 -7.72 -1.19
N TYR A 22 8.86 -8.47 -0.21
CA TYR A 22 7.58 -9.16 -0.34
C TYR A 22 6.43 -8.15 -0.54
N LEU A 23 6.38 -7.08 0.27
CA LEU A 23 5.31 -6.09 0.20
C LEU A 23 5.34 -5.25 -1.09
N THR A 24 6.51 -4.89 -1.60
CA THR A 24 6.66 -4.09 -2.82
C THR A 24 6.43 -4.90 -4.09
N ASN A 25 6.60 -6.24 -4.05
CA ASN A 25 6.36 -7.10 -5.21
C ASN A 25 4.95 -7.72 -5.24
N THR A 26 4.29 -7.86 -4.08
CA THR A 26 2.99 -8.55 -4.02
C THR A 26 1.85 -7.68 -4.55
N MET A 27 1.35 -8.02 -5.76
CA MET A 27 0.25 -7.33 -6.44
C MET A 27 -1.16 -7.79 -6.02
N GLU A 28 -1.26 -9.01 -5.49
CA GLU A 28 -2.50 -9.57 -4.94
C GLU A 28 -2.21 -10.64 -3.90
N ILE A 29 -3.11 -10.77 -2.92
CA ILE A 29 -3.10 -11.88 -1.96
C ILE A 29 -4.25 -12.80 -2.34
N LYS A 30 -3.93 -14.04 -2.71
CA LYS A 30 -4.92 -15.03 -3.16
C LYS A 30 -5.65 -15.65 -1.97
N ASP A 31 -6.87 -16.12 -2.23
CA ASP A 31 -7.64 -16.97 -1.32
C ASP A 31 -7.82 -16.43 0.10
N CYS A 32 -8.03 -15.11 0.23
CA CYS A 32 -8.32 -14.48 1.51
C CYS A 32 -9.75 -14.83 1.95
N ASN A 33 -9.92 -15.19 3.22
CA ASN A 33 -11.24 -15.31 3.83
C ASN A 33 -11.89 -13.93 3.91
N VAL A 34 -13.06 -13.79 3.30
CA VAL A 34 -13.83 -12.55 3.24
C VAL A 34 -15.30 -12.82 3.54
N VAL A 35 -16.00 -11.75 3.87
CA VAL A 35 -17.42 -11.72 4.15
C VAL A 35 -18.12 -10.94 3.03
N LYS A 36 -19.13 -11.56 2.43
CA LYS A 36 -20.02 -10.93 1.46
C LYS A 36 -21.41 -10.77 2.06
N CYS A 37 -21.90 -9.54 2.15
CA CYS A 37 -23.26 -9.28 2.61
C CYS A 37 -24.26 -9.52 1.48
N THR A 38 -25.34 -10.28 1.73
CA THR A 38 -26.35 -10.58 0.71
C THR A 38 -27.34 -9.44 0.50
N GLN A 39 -27.52 -8.57 1.49
CA GLN A 39 -28.44 -7.43 1.43
C GLN A 39 -27.77 -6.21 0.81
N CYS A 40 -26.55 -5.89 1.23
CA CYS A 40 -25.79 -4.74 0.71
C CYS A 40 -24.88 -5.06 -0.49
N ASN A 41 -24.67 -6.34 -0.81
CA ASN A 41 -23.83 -6.80 -1.91
C ASN A 41 -22.35 -6.33 -1.91
N TYR A 42 -21.80 -5.91 -0.77
CA TYR A 42 -20.37 -5.62 -0.64
C TYR A 42 -19.56 -6.85 -0.21
N THR A 43 -18.26 -6.83 -0.51
CA THR A 43 -17.27 -7.82 -0.08
C THR A 43 -16.19 -7.13 0.77
N SER A 44 -15.87 -7.66 1.95
CA SER A 44 -14.85 -7.12 2.85
C SER A 44 -14.19 -8.20 3.69
N HIS A 45 -12.98 -7.95 4.22
CA HIS A 45 -12.32 -8.84 5.19
C HIS A 45 -13.14 -9.07 6.47
N LYS A 46 -13.99 -8.11 6.84
CA LYS A 46 -14.84 -8.15 8.04
C LYS A 46 -16.20 -7.55 7.71
N GLN A 47 -17.23 -8.06 8.38
CA GLN A 47 -18.57 -7.49 8.34
C GLN A 47 -18.54 -6.06 8.90
N SER A 48 -19.18 -5.13 8.19
CA SER A 48 -19.37 -3.75 8.66
C SER A 48 -20.19 -3.73 9.97
N GLU A 49 -19.83 -2.84 10.89
CA GLU A 49 -20.56 -2.67 12.16
C GLU A 49 -22.03 -2.33 11.93
N LEU A 50 -22.34 -1.50 10.93
CA LEU A 50 -23.73 -1.19 10.56
C LEU A 50 -24.50 -2.45 10.14
N CYS A 51 -23.85 -3.35 9.39
CA CYS A 51 -24.47 -4.60 8.97
C CYS A 51 -24.67 -5.59 10.13
N LYS A 52 -23.83 -5.51 11.18
CA LYS A 52 -24.05 -6.29 12.41
C LYS A 52 -25.24 -5.74 13.18
N GLN A 53 -25.32 -4.43 13.36
CA GLN A 53 -26.43 -3.76 14.06
C GLN A 53 -27.78 -4.03 13.39
N LEU A 54 -27.80 -4.02 12.06
CA LEU A 54 -29.00 -4.31 11.27
C LEU A 54 -29.25 -5.82 11.07
N ASN A 55 -28.45 -6.70 11.68
CA ASN A 55 -28.54 -8.16 11.53
C ASN A 55 -28.60 -8.65 10.08
N HIS A 56 -27.79 -8.03 9.21
CA HIS A 56 -27.74 -8.44 7.81
C HIS A 56 -27.16 -9.85 7.67
N THR A 57 -27.77 -10.64 6.79
CA THR A 57 -27.23 -11.95 6.42
C THR A 57 -25.95 -11.79 5.61
N VAL A 58 -24.91 -12.54 5.99
CA VAL A 58 -23.61 -12.52 5.33
C VAL A 58 -23.13 -13.94 5.03
N LYS A 59 -22.36 -14.08 3.96
CA LYS A 59 -21.72 -15.33 3.54
C LYS A 59 -20.21 -15.19 3.66
N GLN A 60 -19.54 -16.23 4.16
CA GLN A 60 -18.09 -16.31 4.12
C GLN A 60 -17.65 -16.96 2.80
N CYS A 61 -16.67 -16.37 2.12
CA CYS A 61 -16.10 -16.93 0.90
C CYS A 61 -14.61 -16.59 0.79
N LYS A 62 -13.94 -17.17 -0.19
CA LYS A 62 -12.55 -16.85 -0.54
C LYS A 62 -12.51 -15.89 -1.72
N ALA A 63 -11.67 -14.87 -1.64
CA ALA A 63 -11.46 -13.92 -2.74
C ALA A 63 -10.02 -13.40 -2.77
N ASN A 64 -9.60 -12.89 -3.93
CA ASN A 64 -8.27 -12.32 -4.10
C ASN A 64 -8.28 -10.85 -3.68
N LYS A 65 -7.48 -10.49 -2.68
CA LYS A 65 -7.30 -9.12 -2.24
C LYS A 65 -6.35 -8.41 -3.20
N ARG A 66 -6.84 -7.39 -3.89
CA ARG A 66 -6.08 -6.60 -4.87
C ARG A 66 -5.89 -5.17 -4.40
N PHE A 67 -4.75 -4.58 -4.73
CA PHE A 67 -4.38 -3.23 -4.30
C PHE A 67 -4.46 -2.25 -5.45
N PHE A 68 -5.03 -1.08 -5.18
CA PHE A 68 -5.27 -0.02 -6.14
C PHE A 68 -4.87 1.33 -5.56
N ARG A 69 -4.56 2.26 -6.45
CA ARG A 69 -4.29 3.67 -6.14
C ARG A 69 -5.06 4.54 -7.11
N CYS A 70 -5.73 5.58 -6.59
CA CYS A 70 -6.38 6.56 -7.45
C CYS A 70 -5.32 7.30 -8.29
N LYS A 71 -5.58 7.48 -9.59
CA LYS A 71 -4.64 8.21 -10.47
C LYS A 71 -4.65 9.72 -10.21
N GLN A 72 -5.74 10.26 -9.68
CA GLN A 72 -5.93 11.70 -9.47
C GLN A 72 -5.36 12.17 -8.13
N CYS A 73 -5.78 11.54 -7.01
CA CYS A 73 -5.37 11.97 -5.67
C CYS A 73 -4.39 11.02 -4.98
N HIS A 74 -3.96 9.94 -5.66
CA HIS A 74 -3.04 8.92 -5.14
C HIS A 74 -3.48 8.19 -3.86
N ARG A 75 -4.74 8.33 -3.45
CA ARG A 75 -5.32 7.55 -2.35
C ARG A 75 -5.33 6.06 -2.68
N ARG A 76 -4.88 5.25 -1.74
CA ARG A 76 -4.85 3.78 -1.87
C ARG A 76 -6.21 3.19 -1.49
N THR A 77 -6.58 2.08 -2.13
CA THR A 77 -7.82 1.35 -1.88
C THR A 77 -7.61 -0.12 -2.17
N VAL A 78 -8.39 -0.98 -1.51
CA VAL A 78 -8.38 -2.43 -1.72
C VAL A 78 -9.72 -2.84 -2.30
N SER A 79 -9.70 -3.80 -3.22
CA SER A 79 -10.91 -4.45 -3.73
C SER A 79 -10.70 -5.97 -3.81
N TYR A 80 -11.79 -6.71 -3.67
CA TYR A 80 -11.82 -8.17 -3.82
C TYR A 80 -12.33 -8.58 -5.21
N GLU A 81 -12.82 -7.62 -5.98
CA GLU A 81 -13.27 -7.73 -7.35
C GLU A 81 -12.13 -7.39 -8.33
N ARG A 82 -12.43 -7.31 -9.64
CA ARG A 82 -11.42 -6.99 -10.67
C ARG A 82 -10.98 -5.53 -10.64
N LEU A 83 -11.88 -4.64 -10.24
CA LEU A 83 -11.67 -3.20 -10.08
C LEU A 83 -12.53 -2.71 -8.90
N PRO A 84 -12.15 -1.62 -8.20
CA PRO A 84 -13.03 -1.00 -7.22
C PRO A 84 -14.40 -0.66 -7.83
N THR A 85 -15.47 -1.05 -7.15
CA THR A 85 -16.86 -0.78 -7.57
C THR A 85 -17.37 0.57 -7.08
N VAL A 86 -16.67 1.18 -6.12
CA VAL A 86 -17.00 2.48 -5.54
C VAL A 86 -16.00 3.55 -5.98
N PRO A 87 -16.44 4.80 -6.15
CA PRO A 87 -15.55 5.91 -6.48
C PRO A 87 -14.53 6.17 -5.38
N CYS A 88 -13.46 6.88 -5.75
CA CYS A 88 -12.47 7.29 -4.77
C CYS A 88 -13.12 8.13 -3.67
N THR A 89 -12.97 7.69 -2.43
CA THR A 89 -13.55 8.34 -1.24
C THR A 89 -12.96 9.71 -0.92
N GLN A 90 -11.93 10.17 -1.65
CA GLN A 90 -11.35 11.52 -1.48
C GLN A 90 -11.73 12.48 -2.59
N CYS A 91 -11.68 12.06 -3.86
CA CYS A 91 -11.94 12.94 -5.01
C CYS A 91 -13.16 12.56 -5.86
N GLY A 92 -13.81 11.42 -5.60
CA GLY A 92 -14.96 10.94 -6.36
C GLY A 92 -14.63 10.32 -7.73
N CYS A 93 -13.37 10.36 -8.18
CA CYS A 93 -12.99 9.78 -9.47
C CYS A 93 -12.99 8.25 -9.46
N ASN A 94 -13.27 7.64 -10.62
CA ASN A 94 -13.27 6.19 -10.84
C ASN A 94 -11.99 5.65 -11.50
N ASP A 95 -10.95 6.49 -11.64
CA ASP A 95 -9.71 6.10 -12.30
C ASP A 95 -8.68 5.54 -11.30
N PHE A 96 -8.51 4.23 -11.34
CA PHE A 96 -7.64 3.48 -10.44
C PHE A 96 -6.53 2.74 -11.21
N GLN A 97 -5.33 2.79 -10.66
CA GLN A 97 -4.17 2.02 -11.12
C GLN A 97 -3.94 0.83 -10.18
N ARG A 98 -3.67 -0.35 -10.73
CA ARG A 98 -3.23 -1.51 -9.96
C ARG A 98 -1.81 -1.27 -9.43
N VAL A 99 -1.60 -1.53 -8.15
CA VAL A 99 -0.31 -1.32 -7.47
C VAL A 99 0.04 -2.53 -6.61
N ALA A 100 1.29 -2.62 -6.15
CA ALA A 100 1.70 -3.58 -5.14
C ALA A 100 1.11 -3.24 -3.76
N MET A 101 1.27 -4.14 -2.79
CA MET A 101 0.73 -3.98 -1.44
C MET A 101 1.28 -2.73 -0.72
N LYS A 102 2.56 -2.41 -0.93
CA LYS A 102 3.22 -1.20 -0.43
C LYS A 102 4.00 -0.54 -1.58
N ASP A 103 4.05 0.79 -1.56
CA ASP A 103 4.92 1.52 -2.49
C ASP A 103 6.39 1.40 -2.08
N GLU A 104 7.28 1.38 -3.06
CA GLU A 104 8.72 1.39 -2.80
C GLU A 104 9.13 2.63 -2.02
N ARG A 105 10.05 2.44 -1.07
CA ARG A 105 10.58 3.53 -0.29
C ARG A 105 11.47 4.38 -1.19
N ARG A 106 11.00 5.58 -1.51
CA ARG A 106 11.83 6.61 -2.16
C ARG A 106 12.72 7.25 -1.09
N VAL A 107 14.02 6.96 -1.15
CA VAL A 107 15.03 7.65 -0.36
C VAL A 107 15.70 8.66 -1.28
N LYS A 108 15.69 9.95 -0.89
CA LYS A 108 16.48 10.94 -1.61
C LYS A 108 17.95 10.59 -1.42
N LEU A 109 18.63 10.19 -2.50
CA LEU A 109 20.07 9.93 -2.43
C LEU A 109 20.79 11.25 -2.17
N ALA A 110 21.91 11.21 -1.44
CA ALA A 110 22.72 12.41 -1.19
C ALA A 110 23.14 13.10 -2.49
N GLN A 111 23.33 12.33 -3.57
CA GLN A 111 23.64 12.82 -4.91
C GLN A 111 22.54 13.68 -5.53
N GLU A 112 21.26 13.47 -5.18
CA GLU A 112 20.15 14.28 -5.69
C GLU A 112 20.16 15.72 -5.14
N ASN A 113 20.88 15.95 -4.03
CA ASN A 113 21.06 17.28 -3.44
C ASN A 113 22.35 17.98 -3.91
N LEU A 114 23.16 17.33 -4.76
CA LEU A 114 24.38 17.94 -5.28
C LEU A 114 24.02 18.93 -6.38
N LEU A 115 24.50 20.16 -6.22
CA LEU A 115 24.42 21.18 -7.27
C LEU A 115 25.48 20.87 -8.34
N LEU A 116 25.06 20.52 -9.55
CA LEU A 116 25.95 20.24 -10.69
C LEU A 116 26.96 21.38 -10.96
N ARG A 117 26.60 22.62 -10.66
CA ARG A 117 27.44 23.82 -10.82
C ARG A 117 28.01 24.37 -9.49
N GLY A 118 27.75 23.72 -8.37
CA GLY A 118 28.07 24.26 -7.04
C GLY A 118 27.11 25.38 -6.61
N GLU A 119 27.38 26.01 -5.46
CA GLU A 119 26.63 27.17 -4.99
C GLU A 119 27.03 28.43 -5.77
N GLU A 120 26.08 29.00 -6.52
CA GLU A 120 26.28 30.27 -7.21
C GLU A 120 26.32 31.41 -6.18
N ARG A 121 27.49 32.00 -5.97
CA ARG A 121 27.64 33.20 -5.13
C ARG A 121 27.31 34.44 -5.96
N LYS A 122 26.52 35.35 -5.39
CA LYS A 122 26.37 36.70 -5.95
C LYS A 122 27.74 37.38 -5.94
N TYR A 123 28.08 38.06 -7.05
CA TYR A 123 29.31 38.83 -7.16
C TYR A 123 29.47 39.76 -5.95
N VAL A 124 30.52 39.53 -5.17
CA VAL A 124 31.02 40.47 -4.17
C VAL A 124 31.92 41.46 -4.88
N ASN A 125 31.34 42.41 -5.60
CA ASN A 125 32.03 43.63 -6.03
C ASN A 125 30.98 44.74 -6.15
N CYS A 126 30.87 45.53 -5.09
CA CYS A 126 30.43 46.92 -5.13
C CYS A 126 31.69 47.79 -5.11
#